data_AF-A0A6S7I2L0-F1
#
_entry.id   AF-A0A6S7I2L0-F1
#
_cell.length_a   1.000
_cell.length_b   1.000
_cell.length_c   1.000
_cell.angle_alpha   90.00
_cell.angle_beta   90.00
_cell.angle_gamma   90.00
#
_symmetry.space_group_name_H-M   'P 1'
#
loop_
_entity.id
_entity.type
_entity.pdbx_description
1 polymer ?
#
loop_
_entity_poly.entity_id
_entity_poly.type
_entity_poly.pdbx_seq_one_letter_code
_entity_poly.pdbx_strand_id
1 'polypeptide(L)'
;MSDEKHKSELTSLVEELMADIDSKPLQPKNKILLYSRYVLSKLSWHFTVTGLSKTWVIENIDSNVNSYIRKWLDIPISGTLSTVFLTRNKFGLNICPPSIKFIQCQTVLRKALKISPNLLTNFGSQPVTAKISSTSITRPSKFLRIFALDKRMDCVTN
;
A
#
# COMPACT_ATOMS: atom_id res chain seq x y z
N MET A 1 0.34 21.29 10.68
CA MET A 1 1.75 20.84 10.55
C MET A 1 2.25 21.26 9.18
N SER A 2 3.50 21.73 9.06
CA SER A 2 4.10 22.01 7.75
C SER A 2 4.44 20.69 7.05
N ASP A 3 4.23 20.62 5.72
CA ASP A 3 4.46 19.40 4.93
C ASP A 3 5.90 18.87 5.04
N GLU A 4 6.87 19.77 5.22
CA GLU A 4 8.29 19.43 5.41
C GLU A 4 8.54 18.63 6.71
N LYS A 5 7.81 18.96 7.78
CA LYS A 5 7.91 18.21 9.04
C LYS A 5 7.36 16.80 8.88
N HIS A 6 6.27 16.65 8.14
CA HIS A 6 5.71 15.33 7.91
C HIS A 6 6.61 14.44 7.04
N LYS A 7 7.26 15.01 6.02
CA LYS A 7 8.23 14.29 5.18
C LYS A 7 9.39 13.72 6.01
N SER A 8 9.97 14.54 6.88
CA SER A 8 11.06 14.13 7.77
C SER A 8 10.61 13.07 8.78
N GLU A 9 9.47 13.27 9.44
CA GLU A 9 8.87 12.27 10.34
C GLU A 9 8.66 10.92 9.64
N LEU A 10 8.14 10.94 8.41
CA LEU A 10 7.91 9.73 7.62
C LEU A 10 9.19 9.01 7.26
N THR A 11 10.24 9.74 6.85
CA THR A 11 11.54 9.14 6.54
C THR A 11 12.16 8.50 7.78
N SER A 12 12.17 9.21 8.91
CA SER A 12 12.70 8.67 10.17
C SER A 12 11.93 7.42 10.63
N LEU A 13 10.60 7.42 10.50
CA LEU A 13 9.77 6.26 10.81
C LEU A 13 10.10 5.06 9.93
N VAL A 14 10.36 5.26 8.63
CA VAL A 14 10.77 4.17 7.73
C VAL A 14 12.12 3.61 8.14
N GLU A 15 13.09 4.47 8.42
CA GLU A 15 14.43 4.06 8.85
C GLU A 15 14.39 3.25 10.14
N GLU A 16 13.67 3.72 11.16
CA GLU A 16 13.47 3.03 12.43
C GLU A 16 12.85 1.65 12.21
N LEU A 17 11.74 1.57 11.47
CA LEU A 17 11.04 0.31 11.22
C LEU A 17 11.89 -0.70 10.43
N MET A 18 12.66 -0.24 9.46
CA MET A 18 13.51 -1.11 8.65
C MET A 18 14.72 -1.60 9.45
N ALA A 19 15.34 -0.74 10.27
CA ALA A 19 16.42 -1.11 11.18
C ALA A 19 15.96 -2.15 12.22
N ASP A 20 14.74 -2.00 12.75
CA ASP A 20 14.12 -2.94 13.68
C ASP A 20 13.87 -4.33 13.08
N ILE A 21 13.55 -4.41 11.79
CA ILE A 21 13.41 -5.69 11.09
C ILE A 21 14.79 -6.29 10.78
N ASP A 22 15.75 -5.44 10.42
CA ASP A 22 17.09 -5.87 10.05
C ASP A 22 17.84 -6.49 11.23
N SER A 23 17.74 -5.88 12.42
CA SER A 23 18.40 -6.32 13.65
C SER A 23 17.95 -7.70 14.13
N LYS A 24 16.75 -8.16 13.75
CA LYS A 24 16.21 -9.45 14.19
C LYS A 24 16.85 -10.62 13.41
N PRO A 25 17.23 -11.72 14.09
CA PRO A 25 17.82 -12.91 13.46
C PRO A 25 16.75 -13.76 12.76
N LEU A 26 16.10 -13.18 11.74
CA LEU A 26 15.05 -13.82 10.96
C LEU A 26 15.56 -14.22 9.59
N GLN A 27 15.01 -15.30 9.05
CA GLN A 27 15.22 -15.70 7.65
C GLN A 27 14.77 -14.56 6.70
N PRO A 28 15.49 -14.29 5.60
CA PRO A 28 15.17 -13.21 4.65
C PRO A 28 13.72 -13.19 4.17
N LYS A 29 13.18 -14.37 3.86
CA LYS A 29 11.78 -14.55 3.44
C LYS A 29 10.81 -14.00 4.49
N ASN A 30 11.09 -14.20 5.76
CA ASN A 30 10.26 -13.71 6.86
C ASN A 30 10.41 -12.20 7.06
N LYS A 31 11.62 -11.64 6.88
CA LYS A 31 11.84 -10.18 6.90
C LYS A 31 11.01 -9.48 5.82
N ILE A 32 10.97 -10.05 4.62
CA ILE A 32 10.14 -9.55 3.51
C ILE A 32 8.65 -9.62 3.83
N LEU A 33 8.18 -10.71 4.42
CA LEU A 33 6.78 -10.84 4.84
C LEU A 33 6.41 -9.82 5.92
N LEU A 34 7.30 -9.58 6.88
CA LEU A 34 7.13 -8.54 7.90
C LEU A 34 7.06 -7.15 7.28
N TYR A 35 7.97 -6.83 6.37
CA TYR A 35 7.93 -5.58 5.61
C TYR A 35 6.57 -5.38 4.91
N SER A 36 6.11 -6.38 4.16
CA SER A 36 4.87 -6.31 3.40
C SER A 36 3.62 -6.16 4.29
N ARG A 37 3.60 -6.85 5.42
CA ARG A 37 2.43 -6.88 6.33
C ARG A 37 2.41 -5.72 7.32
N TYR A 38 3.55 -5.37 7.90
CA TYR A 38 3.65 -4.41 8.99
C TYR A 38 4.05 -3.02 8.50
N VAL A 39 5.20 -2.90 7.83
CA VAL A 39 5.74 -1.60 7.39
C VAL A 39 4.81 -0.93 6.40
N LEU A 40 4.41 -1.64 5.33
CA LEU A 40 3.49 -1.08 4.34
C LEU A 40 2.14 -0.66 4.95
N SER A 41 1.61 -1.43 5.91
CA SER A 41 0.37 -1.08 6.59
C SER A 41 0.51 0.19 7.41
N LYS A 42 1.64 0.37 8.11
CA LYS A 42 1.93 1.59 8.87
C LYS A 42 2.06 2.80 7.94
N LEU A 43 2.79 2.66 6.84
CA LEU A 43 2.98 3.72 5.83
C LEU A 43 1.69 4.08 5.10
N SER A 44 0.78 3.13 4.93
CA SER A 44 -0.49 3.36 4.22
C SER A 44 -1.29 4.51 4.81
N TRP A 45 -1.28 4.66 6.14
CA TRP A 45 -1.94 5.76 6.81
C TRP A 45 -1.32 7.12 6.45
N HIS A 46 0.00 7.23 6.56
CA HIS A 46 0.73 8.46 6.19
C HIS A 46 0.51 8.84 4.73
N PHE A 47 0.50 7.84 3.83
CA PHE A 47 0.20 8.04 2.41
C PHE A 47 -1.21 8.51 2.12
N THR A 48 -2.19 8.22 2.98
CA THR A 48 -3.57 8.71 2.80
C THR A 48 -3.78 10.12 3.32
N VAL A 49 -3.10 10.50 4.40
CA VAL A 49 -3.33 11.79 5.08
C VAL A 49 -2.57 12.93 4.39
N THR A 50 -1.47 12.64 3.71
CA THR A 50 -0.57 13.68 3.20
C THR A 50 -0.60 13.85 1.68
N GLY A 51 -0.42 15.09 1.26
CA GLY A 51 -0.34 15.51 -0.15
C GLY A 51 1.05 15.29 -0.76
N LEU A 52 1.65 14.12 -0.57
CA LEU A 52 2.97 13.82 -1.12
C LEU A 52 2.94 13.61 -2.64
N SER A 53 4.05 13.92 -3.32
CA SER A 53 4.21 13.58 -4.74
C SER A 53 4.74 12.16 -4.89
N LYS A 54 4.38 11.51 -6.00
CA LYS A 54 4.86 10.14 -6.31
C LYS A 54 6.38 10.11 -6.48
N THR A 55 6.97 11.13 -7.10
CA THR A 55 8.42 11.22 -7.33
C THR A 55 9.18 11.24 -6.02
N TRP A 56 8.72 12.02 -5.05
CA TRP A 56 9.34 12.10 -3.73
C TRP A 56 9.35 10.75 -3.01
N VAL A 57 8.25 9.98 -3.08
CA VAL A 57 8.17 8.63 -2.49
C VAL A 57 9.17 7.68 -3.13
N ILE A 58 9.34 7.73 -4.46
CA ILE A 58 10.31 6.88 -5.17
C ILE A 58 11.74 7.23 -4.78
N GLU A 59 12.06 8.52 -4.71
CA GLU A 59 13.42 8.98 -4.44
C GLU A 59 13.87 8.76 -3.00
N ASN A 60 12.97 8.90 -2.02
CA ASN A 60 13.32 8.88 -0.60
C ASN A 60 12.94 7.57 0.09
N ILE A 61 11.73 7.05 -0.17
CA ILE A 61 11.20 5.89 0.55
C ILE A 61 11.58 4.60 -0.17
N ASP A 62 11.35 4.51 -1.48
CA ASP A 62 11.69 3.30 -2.24
C ASP A 62 13.21 3.07 -2.24
N SER A 63 14.03 4.12 -2.37
CA SER A 63 15.49 4.01 -2.34
C SER A 63 16.01 3.41 -1.03
N ASN A 64 15.48 3.88 0.10
CA ASN A 64 15.81 3.39 1.42
C ASN A 64 15.39 1.92 1.58
N VAL A 65 14.13 1.60 1.29
CA VAL A 65 13.60 0.23 1.37
C VAL A 65 14.37 -0.74 0.44
N ASN A 66 14.73 -0.29 -0.76
CA ASN A 66 15.50 -1.08 -1.72
C ASN A 66 16.88 -1.48 -1.19
N SER A 67 17.52 -0.62 -0.39
CA SER A 67 18.83 -0.93 0.22
C SER A 67 18.73 -2.13 1.17
N TYR A 68 17.71 -2.16 2.03
CA TYR A 68 17.44 -3.27 2.95
C TYR A 68 17.00 -4.53 2.22
N ILE A 69 16.13 -4.42 1.21
CA ILE A 69 15.70 -5.59 0.43
C ILE A 69 16.88 -6.25 -0.28
N ARG A 70 17.80 -5.45 -0.85
CA ARG A 70 19.05 -5.98 -1.44
C ARG A 70 19.88 -6.72 -0.40
N LYS A 71 20.06 -6.11 0.78
CA LYS A 71 20.81 -6.71 1.89
C LYS A 71 20.19 -8.03 2.35
N TRP A 72 18.87 -8.12 2.46
CA TRP A 72 18.21 -9.33 2.93
C TRP A 72 18.26 -10.47 1.91
N LEU A 73 18.15 -10.14 0.62
CA LEU A 73 18.14 -11.13 -0.45
C LEU A 73 19.54 -11.44 -1.01
N ASP A 74 20.59 -10.86 -0.42
CA ASP A 74 21.97 -10.94 -0.91
C ASP A 74 22.10 -10.62 -2.41
N ILE A 75 21.31 -9.64 -2.89
CA ILE A 75 21.34 -9.21 -4.29
C ILE A 75 22.53 -8.28 -4.48
N PRO A 76 23.41 -8.53 -5.47
CA PRO A 76 24.54 -7.64 -5.75
C PRO A 76 24.05 -6.24 -6.15
N ILE A 77 24.92 -5.24 -6.00
CA ILE A 77 24.63 -3.85 -6.34
C ILE A 77 24.19 -3.71 -7.81
N SER A 78 24.78 -4.49 -8.72
CA SER A 78 24.44 -4.56 -10.14
C SER A 78 23.13 -5.30 -10.44
N GLY A 79 22.56 -6.01 -9.47
CA GLY A 79 21.34 -6.80 -9.65
C GLY A 79 20.11 -5.92 -9.85
N THR A 80 19.21 -6.34 -10.73
CA THR A 80 17.97 -5.61 -11.02
C THR A 80 16.90 -5.94 -10.00
N LEU A 81 16.48 -4.96 -9.20
CA LEU A 81 15.37 -5.14 -8.23
C LEU A 81 13.99 -5.20 -8.87
N SER A 82 13.85 -4.82 -10.15
CA SER A 82 12.55 -4.86 -10.82
C SER A 82 11.95 -6.26 -10.87
N THR A 83 12.79 -7.30 -10.93
CA THR A 83 12.36 -8.71 -10.95
C THR A 83 11.78 -9.16 -9.61
N VAL A 84 12.31 -8.63 -8.49
CA VAL A 84 11.85 -8.94 -7.14
C VAL A 84 10.40 -8.51 -6.91
N PHE A 85 10.03 -7.36 -7.47
CA PHE A 85 8.67 -6.81 -7.37
C PHE A 85 7.67 -7.43 -8.36
N LEU A 86 8.11 -8.32 -9.26
CA LEU A 86 7.19 -9.00 -10.16
C LEU A 86 6.28 -9.99 -9.40
N THR A 87 5.16 -10.32 -10.03
CA THR A 87 4.25 -11.35 -9.53
C THR A 87 4.89 -12.74 -9.61
N ARG A 88 4.40 -13.67 -8.79
CA ARG A 88 4.90 -15.07 -8.77
C ARG A 88 4.82 -15.76 -10.14
N ASN A 89 3.79 -15.42 -10.92
CA ASN A 89 3.61 -15.96 -12.29
C ASN A 89 4.74 -15.56 -13.25
N LYS A 90 5.53 -14.55 -12.90
CA LYS A 90 6.70 -14.06 -13.65
C LYS A 90 8.00 -14.28 -12.87
N PHE A 91 8.06 -15.32 -12.04
CA PHE A 91 9.22 -15.66 -11.20
C PHE A 91 9.62 -14.58 -10.17
N GLY A 92 8.72 -13.65 -9.85
CA GLY A 92 8.97 -12.63 -8.85
C GLY A 92 8.55 -13.03 -7.43
N LEU A 93 8.97 -12.25 -6.44
CA LEU A 93 8.67 -12.49 -5.03
C LEU A 93 7.33 -11.87 -4.59
N ASN A 94 6.63 -11.18 -5.51
CA ASN A 94 5.34 -10.52 -5.27
C ASN A 94 5.38 -9.54 -4.09
N ILE A 95 6.49 -8.81 -3.98
CA ILE A 95 6.67 -7.75 -2.99
C ILE A 95 6.07 -6.46 -3.58
N CYS A 96 5.34 -5.70 -2.77
CA CYS A 96 4.82 -4.41 -3.18
C CYS A 96 5.83 -3.30 -2.81
N PRO A 97 6.33 -2.51 -3.78
CA PRO A 97 7.13 -1.34 -3.47
C PRO A 97 6.25 -0.24 -2.84
N PRO A 98 6.81 0.61 -1.96
CA PRO A 98 6.07 1.68 -1.28
C PRO A 98 5.35 2.63 -2.25
N SER A 99 5.98 2.97 -3.37
CA SER A 99 5.39 3.82 -4.42
C SER A 99 4.10 3.24 -5.03
N ILE A 100 4.01 1.92 -5.24
CA ILE A 100 2.77 1.28 -5.71
C ILE A 100 1.70 1.35 -4.62
N LYS A 101 2.08 1.11 -3.36
CA LYS A 101 1.16 1.21 -2.23
C LYS A 101 0.61 2.64 -2.07
N PHE A 102 1.46 3.65 -2.25
CA PHE A 102 1.06 5.06 -2.26
C PHE A 102 -0.01 5.35 -3.32
N ILE A 103 0.17 4.89 -4.56
CA ILE A 103 -0.82 5.06 -5.63
C ILE A 103 -2.15 4.38 -5.28
N GLN A 104 -2.10 3.19 -4.69
CA GLN A 104 -3.31 2.48 -4.23
C GLN A 104 -4.06 3.31 -3.19
N CYS A 105 -3.36 3.83 -2.17
CA CYS A 105 -3.94 4.68 -1.13
C CYS A 105 -4.58 5.95 -1.73
N GLN A 106 -3.87 6.66 -2.60
CA GLN A 106 -4.36 7.87 -3.26
C GLN A 106 -5.58 7.59 -4.16
N THR A 107 -5.59 6.46 -4.84
CA THR A 107 -6.73 6.04 -5.67
C THR A 107 -7.97 5.74 -4.83
N VAL A 108 -7.79 5.05 -3.71
CA VAL A 108 -8.88 4.76 -2.76
C VAL A 108 -9.44 6.05 -2.18
N LEU A 109 -8.57 6.97 -1.74
CA LEU A 109 -8.97 8.28 -1.23
C LEU A 109 -9.80 9.07 -2.25
N ARG A 110 -9.32 9.19 -3.49
CA ARG A 110 -10.06 9.88 -4.57
C ARG A 110 -11.41 9.23 -4.85
N LYS A 111 -11.50 7.90 -4.84
CA LYS A 111 -12.78 7.19 -5.01
C LYS A 111 -13.73 7.45 -3.85
N ALA A 112 -13.23 7.43 -2.61
CA ALA A 112 -14.03 7.71 -1.43
C ALA A 112 -14.61 9.14 -1.46
N LEU A 113 -13.80 10.12 -1.86
CA LEU A 113 -14.25 11.51 -2.01
C LEU A 113 -15.33 11.67 -3.09
N LYS A 114 -15.20 10.98 -4.24
CA LYS A 114 -16.21 10.99 -5.32
C LYS A 114 -17.54 10.39 -4.91
N ILE A 115 -17.52 9.37 -4.06
CA ILE A 115 -18.72 8.64 -3.61
C ILE A 115 -19.35 9.31 -2.38
N SER A 116 -18.57 10.11 -1.64
CA SER A 116 -19.07 10.81 -0.45
C SER A 116 -20.28 11.70 -0.81
N PRO A 117 -21.41 11.58 -0.10
CA PRO A 117 -22.59 12.39 -0.36
C PRO A 117 -22.35 13.83 0.15
N ASN A 118 -21.54 14.59 -0.58
CA ASN A 118 -21.48 16.03 -0.41
C ASN A 118 -22.67 16.64 -1.14
N LEU A 119 -23.68 17.04 -0.37
CA LEU A 119 -24.91 17.71 -0.84
C LEU A 119 -24.67 19.03 -1.59
N LEU A 120 -23.43 19.55 -1.61
CA LEU A 120 -23.09 20.89 -2.11
C LEU A 120 -22.44 20.94 -3.50
N THR A 121 -22.15 19.81 -4.14
CA THR A 121 -21.51 19.80 -5.48
C THR A 121 -22.39 19.31 -6.62
N ASN A 122 -23.69 19.07 -6.38
CA ASN A 122 -24.67 18.79 -7.44
C ASN A 122 -25.17 20.09 -8.12
N PHE A 123 -24.28 21.01 -8.43
CA PHE A 123 -24.55 22.12 -9.35
C PHE A 123 -23.77 21.86 -10.64
N GLY A 124 -24.33 21.09 -11.58
CA GLY A 124 -23.86 21.18 -12.97
C GLY A 124 -23.88 19.92 -13.83
N SER A 125 -24.04 18.71 -13.29
CA SER A 125 -24.28 17.54 -14.13
C SER A 125 -25.75 17.14 -14.07
N GLN A 126 -26.53 17.66 -15.01
CA GLN A 126 -27.83 17.08 -15.30
C GLN A 126 -27.65 15.57 -15.57
N PRO A 127 -28.46 14.70 -14.95
CA PRO A 127 -28.47 13.30 -15.31
C PRO A 127 -29.06 13.19 -16.73
N VAL A 128 -28.26 12.72 -17.68
CA VAL A 128 -28.81 12.17 -18.93
C VAL A 128 -29.69 11.00 -18.51
N THR A 129 -31.00 11.20 -18.66
CA THR A 129 -32.05 10.24 -18.32
C THR A 129 -31.91 8.99 -19.18
N ALA A 130 -31.21 7.98 -18.69
CA ALA A 130 -31.43 6.61 -19.13
C ALA A 130 -32.66 6.09 -18.36
N LYS A 131 -33.81 6.07 -19.03
CA LYS A 131 -34.98 5.30 -18.60
C LYS A 131 -34.53 3.84 -18.45
N ILE A 132 -34.41 3.36 -17.23
CA ILE A 132 -34.46 1.93 -16.93
C ILE A 132 -35.66 1.73 -16.03
N SER A 133 -36.61 1.02 -16.61
CA SER A 133 -37.85 0.54 -16.02
C SER A 133 -37.62 -0.14 -14.68
N SER A 134 -38.53 0.17 -13.78
CA SER A 134 -38.78 -0.43 -12.47
C SER A 134 -38.63 -1.95 -12.43
N THR A 135 -37.72 -2.44 -11.59
CA THR A 135 -37.95 -3.67 -10.82
C THR A 135 -37.44 -3.51 -9.39
N SER A 136 -38.31 -3.96 -8.50
CA SER A 136 -38.32 -3.97 -7.04
C SER A 136 -36.97 -4.07 -6.29
N ILE A 137 -36.91 -3.18 -5.31
CA ILE A 137 -36.10 -3.13 -4.09
C ILE A 137 -36.03 -4.48 -3.35
N THR A 138 -34.81 -4.92 -3.03
CA THR A 138 -34.52 -5.65 -1.78
C THR A 138 -33.09 -5.32 -1.35
N ARG A 139 -32.95 -4.57 -0.25
CA ARG A 139 -31.64 -4.28 0.38
C ARG A 139 -31.12 -5.57 1.02
N PRO A 140 -29.80 -5.80 1.03
CA PRO A 140 -29.18 -6.39 2.19
C PRO A 140 -28.18 -5.43 2.83
N SER A 141 -28.41 -5.18 4.12
CA SER A 141 -27.47 -4.64 5.07
C SER A 141 -26.18 -5.47 5.10
N LYS A 142 -25.11 -4.97 4.47
CA LYS A 142 -23.73 -5.43 4.71
C LYS A 142 -22.76 -4.24 4.69
N PHE A 143 -22.99 -3.32 5.62
CA PHE A 143 -21.92 -2.48 6.15
C PHE A 143 -21.23 -3.31 7.25
N LEU A 144 -19.89 -3.31 7.27
CA LEU A 144 -18.99 -4.14 8.09
C LEU A 144 -18.80 -5.61 7.65
N ARG A 145 -17.79 -5.83 6.79
CA ARG A 145 -16.80 -6.93 6.88
C ARG A 145 -15.88 -6.91 5.66
N ILE A 146 -14.81 -6.09 5.69
CA ILE A 146 -13.59 -6.34 4.90
C ILE A 146 -12.37 -5.97 5.77
N PHE A 147 -12.17 -6.73 6.85
CA PHE A 147 -10.88 -6.92 7.52
C PHE A 147 -10.95 -8.27 8.25
N ALA A 148 -11.08 -9.35 7.48
CA ALA A 148 -10.87 -10.70 7.97
C ALA A 148 -10.79 -11.62 6.75
N LEU A 149 -9.57 -11.98 6.35
CA LEU A 149 -9.20 -13.26 5.71
C LEU A 149 -7.72 -13.21 5.32
N ASP A 150 -6.84 -13.53 6.27
CA ASP A 150 -5.60 -14.24 5.96
C ASP A 150 -5.23 -15.14 7.15
N LYS A 151 -6.11 -16.12 7.41
CA LYS A 151 -5.76 -17.34 8.14
C LYS A 151 -5.71 -18.48 7.12
N ARG A 152 -4.51 -18.80 6.66
CA ARG A 152 -4.10 -20.18 6.36
C ARG A 152 -2.63 -20.34 6.72
N MET A 153 -2.42 -20.64 7.99
CA MET A 153 -1.38 -21.58 8.41
C MET A 153 -1.74 -22.91 7.77
N ASP A 154 -0.82 -23.47 6.99
CA ASP A 154 -0.64 -24.91 6.94
C ASP A 154 0.86 -25.16 7.08
N CYS A 155 1.19 -25.72 8.24
CA CYS A 155 2.44 -26.39 8.51
C CYS A 155 2.47 -27.65 7.65
N VAL A 156 3.53 -27.84 6.86
CA VAL A 156 3.94 -29.20 6.46
C VAL A 156 5.44 -29.29 6.70
N THR A 157 5.75 -29.98 7.79
CA THR A 157 7.00 -30.67 8.08
C THR A 157 7.10 -31.89 7.17
N ASN A 158 8.12 -31.90 6.30
CA ASN A 158 9.15 -32.93 6.15
C ASN A 158 10.07 -32.56 4.99
#